data_AF-A0A5B7X2W1-F1
#
_entry.id   AF-A0A5B7X2W1-F1
#
_cell.length_a   1.000
_cell.length_b   1.000
_cell.length_c   1.000
_cell.angle_alpha   90.00
_cell.angle_beta   90.00
_cell.angle_gamma   90.00
#
_symmetry.space_group_name_H-M   'P 1'
#
loop_
_entity.id
_entity.type
_entity.pdbx_description
1 polymer ?
#
loop_
_entity_poly.entity_id
_entity_poly.type
_entity_poly.pdbx_seq_one_letter_code
_entity_poly.pdbx_strand_id
1 'polypeptide(L)'
;MAFEKLTNSINDLKENIQAFKQSSAEYYKLSLYKGIVKGAISAVNAVLIGFFGLFALLFLSIAVAVYLSNLLDSPSAGYFIVGGFYLLLLILILVIGRKYIKKTILIKSSRSFFND
;
A
#
# COMPACT_ATOMS: atom_id res chain seq x y z
N MET A 1 33.04 32.07 -40.44
CA MET A 1 32.42 32.77 -39.29
C MET A 1 31.09 32.16 -38.84
N ALA A 2 30.09 31.93 -39.71
CA ALA A 2 28.79 31.38 -39.28
C ALA A 2 28.87 29.94 -38.71
N PHE A 3 29.71 29.09 -39.31
CA PHE A 3 29.93 27.71 -38.87
C PHE A 3 30.62 27.61 -37.50
N GLU A 4 31.48 28.59 -37.21
CA GLU A 4 32.25 28.67 -35.97
C GLU A 4 31.39 29.13 -34.79
N LYS A 5 30.46 30.07 -35.03
CA LYS A 5 29.41 30.40 -34.06
C LYS A 5 28.51 29.21 -33.74
N LEU A 6 28.17 28.39 -34.74
CA LEU A 6 27.34 27.20 -34.54
C LEU A 6 28.06 26.16 -33.67
N THR A 7 29.34 25.89 -33.94
CA THR A 7 30.16 24.97 -33.13
C THR A 7 30.30 25.45 -31.69
N ASN A 8 30.51 26.75 -31.48
CA ASN A 8 30.63 27.32 -30.14
C ASN A 8 29.31 27.22 -29.36
N SER A 9 28.17 27.55 -29.97
CA SER A 9 26.86 27.36 -29.32
C SER A 9 26.55 25.90 -29.00
N ILE A 10 26.97 24.94 -29.83
CA ILE A 10 26.80 23.51 -29.54
C ILE A 10 27.70 23.05 -28.38
N ASN A 11 28.90 23.62 -28.23
CA ASN A 11 29.78 23.34 -27.10
C ASN A 11 29.24 23.94 -25.79
N ASP A 12 28.78 25.19 -25.81
CA ASP A 12 28.16 25.85 -24.64
C ASP A 12 26.88 25.12 -24.19
N LEU A 13 26.08 24.62 -25.13
CA LEU A 13 24.91 23.80 -24.83
C LEU A 13 25.30 22.45 -24.21
N LYS A 14 26.37 21.82 -24.69
CA LYS A 14 26.87 20.55 -24.12
C LYS A 14 27.35 20.73 -22.68
N GLU A 15 28.04 21.82 -22.39
CA GLU A 15 28.57 22.13 -21.06
C GLU A 15 27.43 22.43 -20.07
N ASN A 16 26.44 23.24 -20.50
CA ASN A 16 25.24 23.49 -19.72
C ASN A 16 24.40 22.21 -19.49
N ILE A 17 24.28 21.33 -20.50
CA ILE A 17 23.58 20.04 -20.38
C ILE A 17 24.33 19.07 -19.45
N GLN A 18 25.67 19.10 -19.39
CA GLN A 18 26.44 18.32 -18.43
C GLN A 18 26.23 18.82 -17.00
N ALA A 19 26.26 20.13 -16.77
CA ALA A 19 25.95 20.73 -15.48
C ALA A 19 24.50 20.42 -15.03
N PHE A 20 23.54 20.48 -15.96
CA PHE A 20 22.15 20.11 -15.70
C PHE A 20 21.97 18.61 -15.43
N LYS A 21 22.71 17.74 -16.11
CA LYS A 21 22.70 16.28 -15.85
C LYS A 21 23.29 15.95 -14.47
N GLN A 22 24.38 16.59 -14.08
CA GLN A 22 25.00 16.41 -12.77
C GLN A 22 24.01 16.80 -11.65
N SER A 23 23.40 17.99 -11.79
CA SER A 23 22.43 18.51 -10.82
C SER A 23 21.13 17.68 -10.80
N SER A 24 20.60 17.31 -11.97
CA SER A 24 19.38 16.49 -12.07
C SER A 24 19.59 15.06 -11.55
N ALA A 25 20.77 14.47 -11.73
CA ALA A 25 21.09 13.14 -11.24
C ALA A 25 21.22 13.09 -9.70
N GLU A 26 21.84 14.10 -9.09
CA GLU A 26 21.87 14.24 -7.63
C GLU A 26 20.48 14.49 -7.05
N TYR A 27 19.70 15.36 -7.69
CA TYR A 27 18.33 15.63 -7.29
C TYR A 27 17.46 14.37 -7.38
N TYR A 28 17.61 13.57 -8.44
CA TYR A 28 16.89 12.32 -8.61
C TYR A 28 17.29 11.29 -7.55
N LYS A 29 18.60 11.11 -7.30
CA LYS A 29 19.10 10.26 -6.19
C LYS A 29 18.49 10.65 -4.85
N LEU A 30 18.44 11.95 -4.53
CA LEU A 30 17.90 12.43 -3.27
C LEU A 30 16.36 12.28 -3.21
N SER A 31 15.67 12.53 -4.30
CA SER A 31 14.20 12.37 -4.38
C SER A 31 13.76 10.91 -4.25
N LEU A 32 14.48 9.99 -4.88
CA LEU A 32 14.28 8.55 -4.75
C LEU A 32 14.55 8.10 -3.32
N TYR A 33 15.67 8.54 -2.72
CA TYR A 33 15.98 8.24 -1.34
C TYR A 33 14.89 8.73 -0.39
N LYS A 34 14.44 9.99 -0.54
CA LYS A 34 13.30 10.53 0.23
C LYS A 34 12.02 9.72 0.03
N GLY A 35 11.72 9.30 -1.20
CA GLY A 35 10.55 8.47 -1.51
C GLY A 35 10.61 7.10 -0.84
N ILE A 36 11.76 6.43 -0.92
CA ILE A 36 12.00 5.12 -0.29
C ILE A 36 11.90 5.24 1.23
N VAL A 37 12.57 6.22 1.83
CA VAL A 37 12.55 6.43 3.28
C VAL A 37 11.15 6.80 3.77
N LYS A 38 10.44 7.70 3.08
CA LYS A 38 9.06 8.06 3.42
C LYS A 38 8.11 6.87 3.27
N GLY A 39 8.29 6.05 2.22
CA GLY A 39 7.56 4.81 2.03
C GLY A 39 7.83 3.80 3.14
N ALA A 40 9.10 3.62 3.52
CA ALA A 40 9.50 2.74 4.62
C ALA A 40 8.91 3.20 5.96
N ILE A 41 8.98 4.49 6.27
CA ILE A 41 8.36 5.07 7.48
C ILE A 41 6.85 4.83 7.48
N SER A 42 6.18 5.07 6.35
CA SER A 42 4.74 4.83 6.23
C SER A 42 4.39 3.35 6.39
N ALA A 43 5.18 2.44 5.83
CA ALA A 43 4.97 1.00 5.95
C ALA A 43 5.16 0.54 7.40
N VAL A 44 6.21 1.00 8.07
CA VAL A 44 6.46 0.70 9.49
C VAL A 44 5.32 1.22 10.37
N ASN A 45 4.88 2.46 10.16
CA ASN A 45 3.73 3.01 10.90
C ASN A 45 2.44 2.23 10.64
N ALA A 46 2.18 1.84 9.38
CA ALA A 46 1.00 1.04 9.04
C ALA A 46 1.04 -0.34 9.69
N VAL A 47 2.21 -0.98 9.73
CA VAL A 47 2.41 -2.27 10.42
C VAL A 47 2.21 -2.11 11.92
N LEU A 48 2.77 -1.06 12.54
CA LEU A 48 2.59 -0.80 13.98
C LEU A 48 1.11 -0.60 14.34
N ILE A 49 0.42 0.31 13.64
CA ILE A 49 -1.00 0.58 13.87
C ILE A 49 -1.84 -0.68 13.58
N GLY A 50 -1.55 -1.37 12.49
CA GLY A 50 -2.22 -2.61 12.12
C GLY A 50 -2.01 -3.71 13.15
N PHE A 51 -0.80 -3.84 13.70
CA PHE A 51 -0.46 -4.82 14.72
C PHE A 51 -1.23 -4.53 16.01
N PHE A 52 -1.11 -3.34 16.58
CA PHE A 52 -1.84 -2.98 17.80
C PHE A 52 -3.37 -3.04 17.60
N GLY A 53 -3.86 -2.61 16.43
CA GLY A 53 -5.27 -2.72 16.07
C GLY A 53 -5.76 -4.17 16.01
N LEU A 54 -4.96 -5.07 15.41
CA LEU A 54 -5.27 -6.50 15.36
C LEU A 54 -5.33 -7.09 16.78
N PHE A 55 -4.37 -6.76 17.64
CA PHE A 55 -4.38 -7.22 19.04
C PHE A 55 -5.60 -6.72 19.79
N ALA A 56 -5.94 -5.43 19.68
CA ALA A 56 -7.13 -4.87 20.31
C ALA A 56 -8.40 -5.61 19.85
N LEU A 57 -8.51 -5.89 18.55
CA LEU A 57 -9.65 -6.58 17.96
C LEU A 57 -9.73 -8.05 18.41
N LEU A 58 -8.58 -8.74 18.52
CA LEU A 58 -8.50 -10.09 19.06
C LEU A 58 -8.95 -10.14 20.52
N PHE A 59 -8.45 -9.25 21.38
CA PHE A 59 -8.87 -9.17 22.77
C PHE A 59 -10.37 -8.86 22.90
N LEU A 60 -10.90 -7.97 22.07
CA LEU A 60 -12.32 -7.65 22.05
C LEU A 60 -13.15 -8.87 21.63
N SER A 61 -12.71 -9.62 20.60
CA SER A 61 -13.36 -10.87 20.20
C SER A 61 -13.36 -11.91 21.32
N ILE A 62 -12.25 -12.05 22.05
CA ILE A 62 -12.16 -12.97 23.19
C ILE A 62 -13.11 -12.51 24.30
N ALA A 63 -13.16 -11.21 24.60
CA ALA A 63 -14.06 -10.66 25.60
C ALA A 63 -15.53 -10.94 25.26
N VAL A 64 -15.94 -10.77 24.00
CA VAL A 64 -17.29 -11.10 23.52
C VAL A 64 -17.56 -12.60 23.63
N ALA A 65 -16.60 -13.45 23.26
CA ALA A 65 -16.75 -14.90 23.38
C ALA A 65 -16.95 -15.33 24.84
N VAL A 66 -16.13 -14.81 25.76
CA VAL A 66 -16.24 -15.09 27.20
C VAL A 66 -17.56 -14.57 27.76
N TYR A 67 -18.00 -13.37 27.36
CA TYR A 67 -19.28 -12.81 27.78
C TYR A 67 -20.45 -13.70 27.34
N LEU A 68 -20.47 -14.15 26.08
CA LEU A 68 -21.46 -15.10 25.59
C LEU A 68 -21.37 -16.44 26.31
N SER A 69 -20.17 -16.97 26.54
CA SER A 69 -19.97 -18.24 27.25
C SER A 69 -20.53 -18.20 28.68
N ASN A 70 -20.34 -17.08 29.39
CA ASN A 70 -20.91 -16.87 30.73
C ASN A 70 -22.43 -16.75 30.70
N LEU A 71 -22.99 -16.09 29.68
CA LEU A 71 -24.45 -15.93 29.55
C LEU A 71 -25.16 -17.26 29.23
N LEU A 72 -24.47 -18.17 28.54
CA LEU A 72 -24.97 -19.50 28.18
C LEU A 72 -24.61 -20.57 29.22
N ASP A 73 -23.97 -20.22 30.34
CA ASP A 73 -23.44 -21.16 31.37
C ASP A 73 -22.61 -22.32 30.77
N SER A 74 -22.01 -22.09 29.60
CA SER A 74 -21.28 -23.09 28.84
C SER A 74 -20.07 -22.45 28.15
N PRO A 75 -18.85 -22.80 28.59
CA PRO A 75 -17.62 -22.30 27.98
C PRO A 75 -17.58 -22.53 26.46
N SER A 76 -18.01 -23.71 26.01
CA SER A 76 -17.95 -24.13 24.61
C SER A 76 -18.92 -23.36 23.71
N ALA A 77 -20.10 -23.00 24.21
CA ALA A 77 -21.16 -22.41 23.40
C ALA A 77 -20.79 -21.01 22.86
N GLY A 78 -20.16 -20.16 23.68
CA GLY A 78 -19.74 -18.82 23.25
C GLY A 78 -18.68 -18.84 22.15
N TYR A 79 -17.69 -19.74 22.26
CA TYR A 79 -16.68 -19.91 21.19
C TYR A 79 -17.29 -20.47 19.90
N PHE A 80 -18.26 -21.39 19.97
CA PHE A 80 -18.94 -21.93 18.79
C PHE A 80 -19.74 -20.85 18.05
N ILE A 81 -20.44 -19.97 18.77
CA ILE A 81 -21.21 -18.88 18.17
C ILE A 81 -20.28 -17.87 17.49
N VAL A 82 -19.22 -17.44 18.18
CA VAL A 82 -18.25 -16.50 17.62
C VAL A 82 -17.49 -17.12 16.43
N GLY A 83 -17.07 -18.39 16.54
CA GLY A 83 -16.43 -19.12 15.45
C GLY A 83 -17.34 -19.33 14.25
N GLY A 84 -18.61 -19.65 14.47
CA GLY A 84 -19.63 -19.74 13.42
C GLY A 84 -19.88 -18.40 12.72
N PHE A 85 -19.91 -17.30 13.48
CA PHE A 85 -20.01 -15.96 12.94
C PHE A 85 -18.81 -15.60 12.05
N TYR A 86 -17.58 -15.92 12.48
CA TYR A 86 -16.38 -15.72 11.66
C TYR A 86 -16.38 -16.58 10.39
N LEU A 87 -16.87 -17.82 10.45
CA LEU A 87 -17.04 -18.66 9.26
C LEU A 87 -18.07 -18.09 8.28
N LEU A 88 -19.21 -17.60 8.78
CA LEU A 88 -20.21 -16.94 7.94
C LEU A 88 -19.66 -15.69 7.28
N LEU A 89 -18.94 -14.85 8.02
CA LEU A 89 -18.23 -13.69 7.47
C LEU A 89 -17.23 -14.10 6.39
N LEU A 90 -16.46 -15.16 6.61
CA LEU A 90 -15.50 -15.67 5.64
C LEU A 90 -16.20 -16.10 4.34
N ILE A 91 -17.30 -16.86 4.44
CA ILE A 91 -18.10 -17.26 3.28
C ILE A 91 -18.65 -16.02 2.55
N LEU A 92 -19.18 -15.04 3.29
CA LEU A 92 -19.69 -13.79 2.74
C LEU A 92 -18.59 -13.03 1.97
N ILE A 93 -17.40 -12.92 2.55
CA ILE A 93 -16.23 -12.30 1.93
C ILE A 93 -15.78 -13.07 0.69
N LEU A 94 -15.83 -14.41 0.68
CA LEU A 94 -15.47 -15.18 -0.51
C LEU A 94 -16.46 -14.96 -1.67
N VAL A 95 -17.76 -14.90 -1.37
CA VAL A 95 -18.80 -14.70 -2.39
C VAL A 95 -18.76 -13.26 -2.92
N ILE A 96 -18.71 -12.28 -2.03
CA ILE A 96 -18.68 -10.85 -2.37
C ILE A 96 -17.30 -10.47 -2.93
N GLY A 97 -16.23 -10.85 -2.25
CA GLY A 97 -14.85 -10.51 -2.58
C GLY A 97 -14.44 -10.95 -3.98
N ARG A 98 -14.91 -12.10 -4.48
CA ARG A 98 -14.68 -12.48 -5.89
C ARG A 98 -15.23 -11.45 -6.89
N LYS A 99 -16.33 -10.77 -6.58
CA LYS A 99 -16.93 -9.74 -7.43
C LYS A 99 -16.20 -8.40 -7.31
N TYR A 100 -15.79 -8.01 -6.10
CA TYR A 100 -15.10 -6.73 -5.85
C TYR A 100 -13.63 -6.75 -6.28
N ILE A 101 -12.90 -7.83 -5.99
CA ILE A 101 -11.49 -7.99 -6.35
C ILE A 101 -11.33 -8.01 -7.88
N LYS A 102 -12.20 -8.75 -8.60
CA LYS A 102 -12.21 -8.72 -10.07
C LYS A 102 -12.47 -7.31 -10.59
N LYS A 103 -13.44 -6.58 -10.04
CA LYS A 103 -13.79 -5.24 -10.52
C LYS A 103 -12.65 -4.21 -10.30
N THR A 104 -12.00 -4.24 -9.13
CA THR A 104 -10.92 -3.29 -8.82
C THR A 104 -9.62 -3.59 -9.58
N ILE A 105 -9.23 -4.87 -9.71
CA ILE A 105 -8.03 -5.26 -10.45
C ILE A 105 -8.21 -5.00 -11.95
N LEU A 106 -9.37 -5.36 -12.52
CA LEU A 106 -9.63 -5.18 -13.96
C LEU A 106 -9.69 -3.71 -14.37
N ILE A 107 -10.27 -2.82 -13.54
CA ILE A 107 -10.37 -1.39 -13.85
C ILE A 107 -9.01 -0.68 -13.74
N LYS A 108 -8.15 -1.08 -12.80
CA LYS A 108 -6.79 -0.51 -12.68
C LYS A 108 -5.88 -0.94 -13.83
N SER A 109 -5.93 -2.20 -14.23
CA SER A 109 -5.13 -2.68 -15.38
C SER A 109 -5.61 -2.12 -16.71
N SER A 110 -6.92 -1.91 -16.90
CA SER A 110 -7.46 -1.38 -18.15
C SER A 110 -7.01 0.07 -18.45
N ARG A 111 -6.93 0.97 -17.44
CA ARG A 111 -6.48 2.35 -17.68
C ARG A 111 -4.97 2.49 -17.93
N SER A 112 -4.17 1.57 -17.41
CA SER A 112 -2.72 1.60 -17.61
C SER A 112 -2.27 1.02 -18.96
N PHE A 113 -3.17 0.36 -19.69
CA PHE A 113 -2.88 -0.31 -20.96
C PHE A 113 -3.61 0.30 -22.17
N PHE A 114 -4.69 1.06 -21.95
CA PHE A 114 -5.48 1.72 -23.01
C PHE A 114 -5.24 3.24 -23.12
N ASN A 115 -4.24 3.77 -22.42
CA ASN A 115 -3.88 5.19 -22.49
C ASN A 115 -2.44 5.42 -22.99
N ASP A 116 -1.92 4.46 -23.75
CA ASP A 116 -0.86 4.68 -24.74
C ASP A 116 -1.50 5.02 -26.09
#